data_AF-A0A3B9QF45-F1
#
_entry.id   AF-A0A3B9QF45-F1
#
_cell.length_a   1.000
_cell.length_b   1.000
_cell.length_c   1.000
_cell.angle_alpha   90.00
_cell.angle_beta   90.00
_cell.angle_gamma   90.00
#
_symmetry.space_group_name_H-M   'P 1'
#
loop_
_entity.id
_entity.type
_entity.pdbx_description
1 polymer ?
#
loop_
_entity_poly.entity_id
_entity_poly.type
_entity_poly.pdbx_seq_one_letter_code
_entity_poly.pdbx_strand_id
1 'polypeptide(L)' 'MHDDLYDGMAEEIVEGTELLLSRGWTADRVLSEALVEGMRIVGIDFRDGILFVPEVLLSANAMKAGM' A
#
# COMPACT_ATOMS: atom_id res chain seq x y z
N MET A 1 4.36 4.99 -2.16
CA MET A 1 3.51 3.78 -2.15
C MET A 1 4.05 2.74 -1.17
N HIS A 2 5.28 2.23 -1.31
CA HIS A 2 5.82 1.23 -0.37
C HIS A 2 5.89 1.74 1.08
N ASP A 3 6.63 2.83 1.31
CA ASP A 3 6.82 3.38 2.65
C ASP A 3 5.48 3.91 3.21
N ASP A 4 4.70 4.60 2.38
CA ASP A 4 3.37 5.10 2.76
C ASP A 4 2.40 3.96 3.15
N LEU A 5 2.45 2.81 2.46
CA LEU A 5 1.69 1.60 2.86
C LEU A 5 2.22 1.02 4.16
N TYR A 6 3.54 0.94 4.30
CA TYR A 6 4.19 0.41 5.50
C TYR A 6 3.81 1.23 6.75
N ASP A 7 3.84 2.54 6.63
CA ASP A 7 3.51 3.49 7.70
C ASP A 7 1.99 3.73 7.85
N GLY A 8 1.17 3.19 6.93
CA GLY A 8 -0.28 3.29 7.00
C GLY A 8 -0.85 4.67 6.68
N MET A 9 -0.15 5.41 5.82
CA MET A 9 -0.46 6.76 5.37
C MET A 9 -1.53 6.72 4.26
N ALA A 10 -2.80 6.72 4.66
CA ALA A 10 -3.93 6.49 3.75
C ALA A 10 -4.16 7.64 2.74
N GLU A 11 -3.98 8.90 3.13
CA GLU A 11 -4.20 10.06 2.26
C GLU A 11 -3.18 10.08 1.12
N GLU A 12 -1.91 9.81 1.45
CA GLU A 12 -0.79 9.73 0.53
C GLU A 12 -0.95 8.59 -0.47
N ILE A 13 -1.53 7.46 -0.04
CA ILE A 13 -1.84 6.34 -0.92
C ILE A 13 -2.97 6.67 -1.90
N VAL A 14 -4.01 7.37 -1.47
CA VAL A 14 -5.07 7.85 -2.37
C VAL A 14 -4.50 8.80 -3.41
N GLU A 15 -3.76 9.82 -2.98
CA GLU A 15 -3.14 10.79 -3.90
C GLU A 15 -2.16 10.10 -4.88
N GLY A 16 -1.37 9.15 -4.39
CA GLY A 16 -0.45 8.36 -5.21
C GLY A 16 -1.17 7.53 -6.27
N THR A 17 -2.25 6.83 -5.89
CA THR A 17 -3.09 6.07 -6.83
C THR A 17 -3.70 6.99 -7.89
N GLU A 18 -4.32 8.10 -7.49
CA GLU A 18 -4.96 9.04 -8.42
C GLU A 18 -3.94 9.63 -9.39
N LEU A 19 -2.73 9.97 -8.92
CA LEU A 19 -1.66 10.47 -9.76
C LEU A 19 -1.21 9.44 -10.80
N LEU A 20 -1.07 8.17 -10.43
CA LEU A 20 -0.70 7.10 -11.36
C LEU A 20 -1.77 6.90 -12.43
N LEU A 21 -3.05 6.88 -12.03
CA LEU A 21 -4.17 6.80 -12.96
C LEU A 21 -4.19 8.02 -13.91
N SER A 22 -3.96 9.22 -13.39
CA SER A 22 -3.90 10.46 -14.20
C SER A 22 -2.77 10.43 -15.24
N ARG A 23 -1.70 9.68 -14.97
CA ARG A 23 -0.57 9.44 -15.88
C ARG A 23 -0.83 8.31 -16.88
N GLY A 24 -2.06 7.80 -16.96
CA GLY A 24 -2.48 6.79 -17.91
C GLY A 24 -2.13 5.35 -17.51
N TRP A 25 -1.75 5.11 -16.26
CA TRP A 25 -1.64 3.74 -15.77
C TRP A 25 -3.02 3.11 -15.69
N THR A 26 -3.10 1.83 -16.05
CA THR A 26 -4.34 1.06 -15.87
C THR A 26 -4.53 0.75 -14.39
N ALA A 27 -5.79 0.65 -13.95
CA ALA A 27 -6.11 0.27 -12.57
C ALA A 27 -5.46 -1.07 -12.16
N ASP A 28 -5.46 -2.05 -13.08
CA ASP A 28 -4.78 -3.34 -12.89
C ASP A 28 -3.28 -3.19 -12.62
N ARG A 29 -2.62 -2.29 -13.34
CA ARG A 29 -1.21 -2.00 -13.17
C ARG A 29 -0.93 -1.30 -11.85
N VAL A 30 -1.75 -0.32 -11.46
CA VAL A 30 -1.61 0.37 -10.17
C VAL A 30 -1.81 -0.61 -9.01
N LEU A 31 -2.84 -1.46 -9.08
CA LEU A 31 -3.07 -2.49 -8.09
C LEU A 31 -1.88 -3.44 -7.97
N SER A 32 -1.43 -4.00 -9.09
CA SER A 32 -0.41 -5.05 -9.09
C SER A 32 1.00 -4.53 -8.80
N GLU A 33 1.43 -3.46 -9.50
CA GLU A 33 2.82 -2.96 -9.44
C GLU A 33 3.05 -1.95 -8.31
N ALA A 34 2.01 -1.32 -7.76
CA ALA A 34 2.17 -0.31 -6.70
C ALA A 34 1.62 -0.78 -5.35
N LEU A 35 0.34 -1.19 -5.30
CA LEU A 35 -0.32 -1.51 -4.03
C LEU A 35 0.05 -2.90 -3.49
N VAL A 36 -0.09 -3.94 -4.32
CA VAL A 36 0.24 -5.32 -3.93
C VAL A 36 1.75 -5.47 -3.70
N GLU A 37 2.54 -4.86 -4.58
CA GLU A 37 3.99 -4.78 -4.46
C GLU A 37 4.41 -4.16 -3.12
N GLY A 38 3.78 -3.04 -2.73
CA GLY A 38 4.03 -2.35 -1.47
C GLY A 38 3.67 -3.15 -0.24
N MET A 39 2.55 -3.89 -0.29
CA MET A 39 2.15 -4.75 0.81
C MET A 39 3.04 -5.98 0.99
N ARG A 40 3.90 -6.33 0.02
CA ARG A 40 4.78 -7.48 0.17
C ARG A 40 5.73 -7.32 1.36
N ILE A 41 6.33 -6.15 1.55
CA ILE A 41 7.29 -5.90 2.63
C ILE A 41 6.60 -6.03 3.98
N VAL A 42 5.40 -5.45 4.13
CA VAL A 42 4.57 -5.59 5.33
C VAL A 42 4.32 -7.06 5.67
N GLY A 43 4.01 -7.89 4.67
CA GLY A 43 3.79 -9.33 4.87
C GLY A 43 5.06 -10.11 5.26
N ILE A 44 6.22 -9.71 4.73
CA ILE A 44 7.53 -10.28 5.11
C ILE A 44 7.84 -9.93 6.57
N ASP A 45 7.73 -8.65 6.92
CA ASP A 45 8.10 -8.13 8.24
C ASP A 45 7.13 -8.61 9.33
N PHE A 46 5.85 -8.80 9.02
CA PHE A 46 4.91 -9.46 9.93
C PHE A 46 5.29 -10.92 10.21
N ARG A 47 5.65 -11.68 9.17
CA ARG A 47 6.07 -13.08 9.31
C ARG A 47 7.38 -13.18 10.12
N ASP A 48 8.29 -12.24 9.91
CA ASP A 48 9.61 -12.23 10.55
C ASP A 48 9.55 -11.62 11.97
N GLY A 49 8.37 -11.18 12.44
CA GLY A 49 8.12 -10.69 13.80
C GLY A 49 8.58 -9.24 14.04
N ILE A 50 8.79 -8.48 12.97
CA ILE A 50 9.14 -7.05 12.99
C ILE A 50 7.87 -6.20 13.17
N LEU A 51 6.80 -6.54 12.45
CA LEU A 51 5.48 -5.91 12.58
C LEU A 51 4.52 -6.81 13.38
N PHE A 52 3.54 -6.20 14.04
CA PHE A 52 2.47 -6.91 14.73
C PHE A 52 1.11 -6.59 14.10
N VAL A 53 0.06 -7.20 14.65
CA VAL A 53 -1.30 -7.10 14.12
C VAL A 53 -1.79 -5.64 14.00
N PRO A 54 -1.59 -4.74 14.98
CA PRO A 54 -2.04 -3.36 14.86
C PRO A 54 -1.41 -2.62 13.67
N GLU A 55 -0.10 -2.79 13.45
CA GLU A 55 0.64 -2.15 12.36
C GLU A 55 0.17 -2.69 11.01
N VAL A 56 0.02 -4.01 10.87
CA VAL A 56 -0.50 -4.62 9.64
C VAL A 56 -1.91 -4.14 9.32
N LEU A 57 -2.76 -3.95 10.33
CA LEU A 57 -4.11 -3.41 10.13
C LEU A 57 -4.08 -1.95 9.65
N LEU A 58 -3.10 -1.15 10.10
CA LEU A 58 -2.92 0.21 9.64
C LEU A 58 -2.54 0.23 8.14
N SER A 59 -1.55 -0.57 7.75
CA SER A 59 -1.15 -0.74 6.35
C SER A 59 -2.30 -1.25 5.47
N ALA A 60 -3.08 -2.22 5.96
CA ALA A 60 -4.23 -2.76 5.25
C ALA A 60 -5.34 -1.71 5.05
N ASN A 61 -5.56 -0.82 6.02
CA ASN A 61 -6.51 0.28 5.88
C ASN A 61 -6.04 1.32 4.85
N ALA A 62 -4.74 1.65 4.83
CA ALA A 62 -4.16 2.53 3.82
C ALA A 62 -4.28 1.91 2.41
N MET A 63 -3.98 0.62 2.27
CA MET A 63 -4.18 -0.11 1.01
C MET A 63 -5.63 -0.02 0.53
N LYS A 64 -6.59 -0.25 1.43
CA LYS A 64 -8.01 -0.18 1.12
C LYS A 64 -8.44 1.22 0.68
N ALA A 65 -7.84 2.27 1.22
CA ALA A 65 -8.15 3.64 0.81
C ALA A 65 -7.71 3.92 -0.65
N GLY A 66 -6.58 3.37 -1.08
CA GLY A 66 -6.06 3.54 -2.44
C GLY A 66 -6.65 2.62 -3.51
N MET A 67 -7.60 1.75 -3.16
CA MET A 67 -8.31 0.85 -4.10
C MET A 67 -9.60 1.48 -4.61
#